data_AF-A0A967JZ51-F1
#
_entry.id   AF-A0A967JZ51-F1
#
_cell.length_a   1.000
_cell.length_b   1.000
_cell.length_c   1.000
_cell.angle_alpha   90.00
_cell.angle_beta   90.00
_cell.angle_gamma   90.00
#
_symmetry.space_group_name_H-M   'P 1'
#
loop_
_entity.id
_entity.type
_entity.pdbx_description
1 polymer ?
#
loop_
_entity_poly.entity_id
_entity_poly.type
_entity_poly.pdbx_seq_one_letter_code
_entity_poly.pdbx_strand_id
1 'polypeptide(L)' 'WLISTTRAKSARANYALMGGGSPLLSETRQQAAALEEALAAARPELEWRVAVGMRYWGPYVEDAAAEVRAWSADETVL' A
#
# COMPACT_ATOMS: atom_id res chain seq x y z
N TRP A 1 19.25 0.66 -15.88
CA TRP A 1 19.02 -0.72 -16.35
C TRP A 1 20.11 -1.69 -15.90
N LEU A 2 21.41 -1.38 -16.05
CA LEU A 2 22.51 -2.27 -15.63
C LEU A 2 22.44 -2.75 -14.16
N ILE A 3 22.19 -1.84 -13.21
CA ILE A 3 22.11 -2.18 -11.78
C ILE A 3 20.84 -3.00 -11.48
N SER A 4 19.69 -2.60 -12.03
CA SER A 4 18.42 -3.29 -11.78
C SER A 4 18.39 -4.68 -12.40
N THR A 5 18.94 -4.89 -13.60
CA THR A 5 18.98 -6.21 -14.24
C THR A 5 19.94 -7.16 -13.55
N THR A 6 21.13 -6.70 -13.16
CA THR A 6 22.11 -7.54 -12.44
C THR A 6 21.59 -7.96 -11.07
N ARG A 7 20.98 -7.04 -10.32
CA ARG A 7 20.42 -7.34 -8.99
C ARG A 7 19.09 -8.09 -9.02
N ALA A 8 18.36 -8.09 -10.14
CA ALA A 8 17.09 -8.81 -10.23
C ALA A 8 17.23 -10.32 -9.97
N LYS A 9 18.37 -10.93 -10.35
CA LYS A 9 18.61 -12.36 -10.11
C LYS A 9 18.66 -12.68 -8.61
N SER A 10 19.43 -11.92 -7.83
CA SER A 10 19.53 -12.14 -6.39
C SER A 10 18.25 -11.76 -5.66
N ALA A 11 17.59 -10.66 -6.07
CA ALA A 11 16.30 -10.26 -5.50
C ALA A 11 15.23 -11.36 -5.68
N ARG A 12 15.12 -11.95 -6.87
CA ARG A 12 14.18 -13.06 -7.11
C ARG A 12 14.51 -14.29 -6.29
N ALA A 13 15.79 -14.63 -6.11
CA ALA A 13 16.20 -15.75 -5.25
C ALA A 13 15.75 -15.52 -3.80
N ASN A 14 15.90 -14.32 -3.28
CA ASN A 14 15.42 -13.97 -1.94
C ASN A 14 13.89 -14.04 -1.83
N TYR A 15 13.16 -13.54 -2.83
CA TYR A 15 11.70 -13.65 -2.86
C TYR A 15 11.22 -15.10 -2.96
N ALA A 16 11.93 -15.97 -3.67
CA ALA A 16 11.59 -17.40 -3.73
C ALA A 16 11.64 -18.07 -2.35
N LEU A 17 12.58 -17.67 -1.48
CA LEU A 17 12.63 -18.14 -0.08
C LEU A 17 11.41 -17.71 0.76
N MET A 18 10.70 -16.67 0.32
CA MET A 18 9.50 -16.10 0.97
C MET A 18 8.19 -16.52 0.29
N GLY A 19 8.20 -17.53 -0.59
CA GLY A 19 7.00 -17.95 -1.32
C GLY A 19 6.77 -17.20 -2.63
N GLY A 20 7.78 -16.51 -3.15
CA GLY A 20 7.78 -15.90 -4.49
C GLY A 20 7.56 -14.39 -4.52
N GLY A 21 7.38 -13.74 -3.37
CA GLY A 21 7.15 -12.29 -3.29
C GLY A 21 7.43 -11.72 -1.90
N SER A 22 7.37 -10.39 -1.80
CA SER A 22 7.40 -9.72 -0.49
C SER A 22 6.02 -9.82 0.16
N PRO A 23 5.92 -10.15 1.46
CA PRO A 23 4.65 -10.06 2.18
C PRO A 23 4.21 -8.62 2.44
N LEU A 24 5.09 -7.63 2.17
CA LEU A 24 4.85 -6.22 2.49
C LEU A 24 3.47 -5.74 2.03
N LEU A 25 3.07 -6.01 0.78
CA LEU A 25 1.79 -5.52 0.27
C LEU A 25 0.57 -6.17 0.95
N SER A 26 0.61 -7.47 1.21
CA SER A 26 -0.50 -8.14 1.91
C SER A 26 -0.60 -7.66 3.35
N GLU A 27 0.52 -7.50 4.04
CA GLU A 27 0.55 -6.97 5.41
C GLU A 27 0.09 -5.50 5.46
N THR A 28 0.58 -4.64 4.57
CA THR A 28 0.16 -3.23 4.51
C THR A 28 -1.34 -3.10 4.22
N ARG A 29 -1.93 -3.97 3.38
CA ARG A 29 -3.39 -3.98 3.16
C ARG A 29 -4.17 -4.41 4.39
N GLN A 30 -3.70 -5.42 5.12
CA GLN A 30 -4.33 -5.83 6.38
C GLN A 30 -4.26 -4.71 7.43
N GLN A 31 -3.12 -4.03 7.54
CA GLN A 31 -2.95 -2.87 8.41
C GLN A 31 -3.85 -1.71 8.00
N ALA A 32 -3.99 -1.43 6.70
CA ALA A 32 -4.87 -0.38 6.20
C ALA A 32 -6.35 -0.64 6.56
N ALA A 33 -6.81 -1.89 6.40
CA ALA A 33 -8.16 -2.29 6.80
C ALA A 33 -8.38 -2.13 8.32
N ALA A 34 -7.44 -2.63 9.13
CA ALA A 34 -7.51 -2.49 10.58
C ALA A 34 -7.48 -1.03 11.04
N LEU A 35 -6.72 -0.17 10.34
CA LEU A 35 -6.67 1.26 10.63
C LEU A 35 -8.00 1.94 10.29
N GLU A 36 -8.60 1.64 9.14
CA GLU A 36 -9.91 2.17 8.74
C GLU A 36 -10.99 1.80 9.78
N GLU A 37 -11.03 0.54 10.21
CA GLU A 37 -11.93 0.07 11.27
C GLU A 37 -11.69 0.78 12.61
N ALA A 38 -10.43 0.96 13.00
CA ALA A 38 -10.08 1.62 14.25
C ALA A 38 -10.47 3.11 14.25
N LEU A 39 -10.29 3.80 13.12
CA LEU A 39 -10.68 5.20 12.95
C LEU A 39 -12.20 5.36 13.00
N ALA A 40 -12.93 4.49 12.29
CA ALA A 40 -14.40 4.46 12.32
C ALA A 40 -14.94 4.19 13.74
N ALA A 41 -14.30 3.31 14.51
CA ALA A 41 -14.68 3.06 15.90
C ALA A 41 -14.35 4.23 16.83
N ALA A 42 -13.23 4.91 16.61
CA ALA A 42 -12.79 6.03 17.46
C ALA A 42 -13.58 7.31 17.21
N ARG A 43 -14.02 7.54 15.97
CA ARG A 43 -14.73 8.74 15.52
C ARG A 43 -15.88 8.34 14.58
N PRO A 44 -16.97 7.75 15.12
CA PRO A 44 -18.07 7.18 14.34
C PRO A 44 -18.92 8.24 13.62
N GLU A 45 -18.77 9.51 13.96
CA GLU A 45 -19.43 10.63 13.29
C GLU A 45 -18.73 11.06 11.99
N LEU A 46 -17.57 10.48 11.67
CA LEU A 46 -16.79 10.75 10.46
C LEU A 46 -16.72 9.50 9.58
N GLU A 47 -16.65 9.72 8.26
CA GLU A 47 -16.35 8.67 7.30
C GLU A 47 -14.84 8.62 7.04
N TRP A 48 -14.28 7.41 7.05
CA TRP A 48 -12.83 7.19 6.90
C TRP A 48 -12.56 6.31 5.71
N ARG A 49 -11.47 6.62 4.98
CA ARG A 49 -10.94 5.80 3.91
C ARG A 49 -9.42 5.74 3.98
N VAL A 50 -8.85 4.54 3.90
CA VAL A 50 -7.40 4.32 3.91
C VAL A 50 -6.96 3.75 2.55
N ALA A 51 -6.22 4.54 1.79
CA ALA A 51 -5.64 4.12 0.51
C ALA A 51 -4.15 3.75 0.68
N VAL A 52 -3.70 2.69 0.00
CA VAL A 52 -2.30 2.25 0.01
C VAL A 52 -1.61 2.74 -1.26
N GLY A 53 -0.48 3.45 -1.11
CA GLY A 53 0.37 3.89 -2.22
C GLY A 53 1.84 3.54 -1.98
N MET A 54 2.47 2.89 -2.94
CA MET A 54 3.86 2.44 -2.88
C MET A 54 4.73 3.13 -3.93
N ARG A 55 6.03 3.25 -3.65
CA ARG A 55 6.95 3.98 -4.53
C ARG A 55 7.48 3.17 -5.71
N TYR A 56 7.71 1.88 -5.52
CA TYR A 56 8.45 1.02 -6.47
C TYR A 56 7.68 -0.23 -6.90
N TRP A 57 6.49 -0.44 -6.36
CA TRP A 57 5.60 -1.55 -6.67
C TRP A 57 4.14 -1.09 -6.58
N GLY A 58 3.21 -1.78 -7.23
CA GLY A 58 1.79 -1.41 -7.19
C GLY A 58 1.09 -1.84 -5.88
N PRO A 59 0.02 -1.16 -5.44
CA PRO A 59 -0.53 0.07 -6.00
C PRO A 59 0.42 1.26 -5.81
N TYR A 60 0.60 2.09 -6.84
CA TYR A 60 1.50 3.23 -6.78
C TYR A 60 0.87 4.42 -6.03
N VAL A 61 1.69 5.38 -5.63
CA VAL A 61 1.20 6.61 -4.98
C VAL A 61 0.20 7.35 -5.87
N GLU A 62 0.39 7.34 -7.18
CA GLU A 62 -0.51 7.93 -8.15
C GLU A 62 -1.88 7.24 -8.17
N ASP A 63 -1.91 5.91 -7.98
CA ASP A 63 -3.15 5.12 -7.87
C ASP A 63 -3.90 5.49 -6.59
N ALA A 64 -3.20 5.54 -5.45
CA ALA A 64 -3.78 5.94 -4.17
C ALA A 64 -4.32 7.37 -4.22
N ALA A 65 -3.58 8.30 -4.84
CA ALA A 65 -4.02 9.67 -5.01
C ALA A 65 -5.26 9.77 -5.93
N ALA A 66 -5.37 8.90 -6.94
CA ALA A 66 -6.56 8.81 -7.78
C ALA A 66 -7.77 8.26 -7.01
N GLU A 67 -7.58 7.25 -6.15
CA GLU A 67 -8.62 6.72 -5.28
C GLU A 67 -9.14 7.78 -4.31
N VAL A 68 -8.25 8.49 -3.60
CA VAL A 68 -8.63 9.55 -2.65
C VAL A 68 -9.38 10.68 -3.37
N ARG A 69 -8.94 11.07 -4.57
CA ARG A 69 -9.65 12.08 -5.38
C ARG A 69 -11.03 11.60 -5.82
N ALA A 70 -11.16 10.35 -6.25
CA ALA A 70 -12.44 9.79 -6.68
C ALA A 70 -13.42 9.67 -5.50
N TRP A 71 -12.91 9.36 -4.30
CA TRP A 71 -13.69 9.33 -3.07
C TRP A 71 -14.15 10.72 -2.60
N SER A 72 -13.50 11.80 -3.06
CA SER A 72 -13.85 13.20 -2.75
C SER A 72 -13.72 13.55 -1.26
N ALA A 73 -12.57 13.21 -0.65
CA ALA A 73 -12.27 13.51 0.74
C ALA A 73 -12.31 15.02 1.06
N ASP A 74 -12.94 15.41 2.18
CA ASP A 74 -12.89 16.77 2.71
C ASP A 74 -11.51 17.13 3.27
N GLU A 75 -10.84 16.15 3.90
CA GLU A 75 -9.49 16.27 4.48
C GLU A 75 -8.64 15.05 4.12
N THR A 76 -7.32 15.23 4.00
CA THR A 76 -6.39 14.14 3.68
C THR A 76 -5.11 14.24 4.51
N VAL A 77 -4.65 13.10 5.02
CA VAL A 77 -3.40 12.95 5.77
C VAL A 77 -2.50 11.95 5.05
N LEU A 78 -1.20 12.27 4.93
CA LEU A 78 -0.17 11.48 4.23
C LEU A 78 0.96 11.07 5.17
#